data_AF-A0A0E0KZS9-F1
#
_entry.id   AF-A0A0E0KZS9-F1
#
_cell.length_a   1.000
_cell.length_b   1.000
_cell.length_c   1.000
_cell.angle_alpha   90.00
_cell.angle_beta   90.00
_cell.angle_gamma   90.00
#
_symmetry.space_group_name_H-M   'P 1'
#
loop_
_entity.id
_entity.type
_entity.pdbx_description
1 polymer ?
#
loop_
_entity_poly.entity_id
_entity_poly.type
_entity_poly.pdbx_seq_one_letter_code
_entity_poly.pdbx_strand_id
1 'polypeptide(L)' 'MPGPATATVVDRRLCTLHAEGPVVVFVIGIANPADIVYQDGFANYYSGLTKSDHPTKLKDKMKRICKQIDRWTDHLNRVT' A
#
# COMPACT_ATOMS: atom_id res chain seq x y z
N MET A 1 -46.62 13.92 -16.60
CA MET A 1 -46.20 12.86 -15.66
C MET A 1 -46.10 11.57 -16.45
N PRO A 2 -44.91 10.97 -16.65
CA PRO A 2 -44.80 9.73 -17.41
C PRO A 2 -45.50 8.59 -16.66
N GLY A 3 -46.25 7.77 -17.39
CA GLY A 3 -47.09 6.72 -16.83
C GLY A 3 -46.31 5.48 -16.36
N PRO A 4 -46.98 4.55 -15.66
CA PRO A 4 -46.35 3.40 -14.99
C PRO A 4 -45.53 2.48 -15.93
N ALA A 5 -45.88 2.40 -17.21
CA ALA A 5 -45.16 1.60 -18.19
C ALA A 5 -43.75 2.16 -18.53
N THR A 6 -43.55 3.46 -18.40
CA THR A 6 -42.25 4.11 -18.64
C THR A 6 -41.27 3.87 -17.49
N ALA A 7 -41.77 3.76 -16.26
CA ALA A 7 -40.95 3.49 -15.08
C ALA A 7 -40.39 2.06 -15.09
N THR A 8 -41.21 1.06 -15.44
CA THR A 8 -40.81 -0.36 -15.46
C THR A 8 -39.79 -0.70 -16.56
N VAL A 9 -39.83 0.00 -17.70
CA VAL A 9 -38.84 -0.16 -18.79
C VAL A 9 -37.49 0.45 -18.42
N VAL A 10 -37.48 1.60 -17.73
CA VAL A 10 -36.25 2.25 -17.25
C VAL A 10 -35.58 1.43 -16.15
N ASP A 11 -36.37 0.88 -15.22
CA ASP A 11 -35.92 0.01 -14.13
C ASP A 11 -35.21 -1.27 -14.66
N ARG A 12 -35.83 -1.94 -15.64
CA ARG A 12 -35.26 -3.13 -16.29
C ARG A 12 -33.96 -2.86 -17.06
N ARG A 13 -33.81 -1.65 -17.62
CA ARG A 13 -32.58 -1.21 -18.31
C ARG A 13 -31.46 -0.91 -17.32
N LEU A 14 -31.76 -0.52 -16.09
CA LEU A 14 -30.76 -0.25 -15.06
C LEU A 14 -30.21 -1.56 -14.47
N CYS A 15 -31.08 -2.56 -14.20
CA CYS A 15 -30.65 -3.88 -13.70
C CYS A 15 -29.77 -4.65 -14.68
N THR A 16 -29.98 -4.50 -16.00
CA THR A 16 -29.19 -5.20 -17.03
C THR A 16 -27.77 -4.65 -17.20
N LEU A 17 -27.44 -3.51 -16.59
CA LEU A 17 -26.13 -2.87 -16.61
C LEU A 17 -25.35 -3.04 -15.29
N HIS A 18 -25.95 -3.71 -14.29
CA HIS A 18 -25.34 -3.90 -12.99
C HIS A 18 -24.95 -5.38 -12.79
N ALA A 19 -23.81 -5.62 -12.11
CA ALA A 19 -23.43 -6.96 -11.72
C ALA A 19 -24.21 -7.37 -10.47
N GLU A 20 -24.97 -8.45 -10.56
CA GLU A 20 -25.76 -9.00 -9.43
C GLU A 20 -24.91 -9.79 -8.42
N GLY A 21 -23.64 -10.04 -8.75
CA GLY A 21 -22.72 -10.85 -7.96
C GLY A 21 -21.90 -10.03 -6.95
N PRO A 22 -21.35 -10.69 -5.90
CA PRO A 22 -20.46 -10.04 -4.96
C PRO A 22 -19.21 -9.50 -5.66
N VAL A 23 -18.72 -8.34 -5.20
CA VAL A 23 -17.45 -7.78 -5.67
C VAL A 23 -16.31 -8.59 -5.07
N VAL A 24 -15.45 -9.13 -5.94
CA VAL A 24 -14.28 -9.92 -5.57
C VAL A 24 -13.04 -9.32 -6.22
N VAL A 25 -11.98 -9.13 -5.44
CA VAL A 25 -10.65 -8.81 -6.00
C VAL A 25 -10.15 -10.03 -6.75
N PHE A 26 -10.06 -9.94 -8.08
CA PHE A 26 -9.67 -11.08 -8.90
C PHE A 26 -8.16 -11.33 -8.87
N VAL A 27 -7.34 -10.28 -9.00
CA VAL A 27 -5.87 -10.38 -9.01
C VAL A 27 -5.24 -9.14 -8.37
N ILE A 28 -4.19 -9.36 -7.58
CA ILE A 28 -3.24 -8.33 -7.14
C ILE A 28 -1.87 -8.70 -7.70
N GLY A 29 -1.29 -7.83 -8.53
CA GLY A 29 0.08 -7.96 -9.03
C GLY A 29 1.04 -7.07 -8.26
N ILE A 30 2.17 -7.62 -7.82
CA ILE A 30 3.23 -6.89 -7.12
C ILE A 30 4.53 -7.03 -7.93
N ALA A 31 5.22 -5.92 -8.18
CA ALA A 31 6.53 -5.89 -8.83
C ALA A 31 7.48 -4.97 -8.05
N ASN A 32 8.59 -5.53 -7.58
CA ASN A 32 9.64 -4.79 -6.88
C ASN A 32 10.87 -4.61 -7.78
N PRO A 33 11.59 -3.48 -7.67
CA PRO A 33 12.87 -3.31 -8.37
C PRO A 33 13.91 -4.30 -7.84
N ALA A 34 14.91 -4.62 -8.66
CA ALA A 34 15.98 -5.55 -8.29
C ALA A 34 16.99 -4.98 -7.28
N ASP A 35 17.09 -3.65 -7.20
CA ASP A 35 18.00 -2.99 -6.27
C ASP A 35 17.40 -2.96 -4.86
N ILE A 36 18.12 -3.56 -3.91
CA ILE A 36 17.66 -3.77 -2.53
C ILE A 36 18.74 -3.28 -1.58
N VAL A 37 18.35 -2.41 -0.64
CA VAL A 37 19.19 -1.97 0.46
C VAL A 37 18.63 -2.52 1.77
N TYR A 38 19.47 -3.22 2.54
CA TYR A 38 19.08 -3.78 3.83
C TYR A 38 18.86 -2.69 4.88
N GLN A 39 17.81 -2.86 5.69
CA GLN A 39 17.39 -1.89 6.69
C GLN A 39 18.48 -1.61 7.75
N ASP A 40 19.23 -2.63 8.17
CA ASP A 40 20.34 -2.51 9.14
C ASP A 40 21.44 -1.54 8.68
N GLY A 41 21.65 -1.44 7.36
CA GLY A 41 22.65 -0.57 6.73
C GLY A 41 22.09 0.75 6.18
N PHE A 42 20.77 0.87 6.05
CA PHE A 42 20.11 1.94 5.32
C PHE A 42 20.49 3.34 5.81
N ALA A 43 20.49 3.55 7.13
CA ALA A 43 20.80 4.86 7.70
C ALA A 43 22.24 5.31 7.41
N ASN A 44 23.19 4.38 7.34
CA ASN A 44 24.58 4.70 6.99
C ASN A 44 24.71 4.94 5.48
N TYR A 45 24.09 4.09 4.67
CA TYR A 45 24.05 4.22 3.22
C TYR A 45 23.48 5.59 2.79
N TYR A 46 22.33 5.97 3.34
CA TYR A 46 21.64 7.22 3.00
C TYR A 46 22.43 8.47 3.41
N SER A 47 23.05 8.46 4.60
CA SER A 47 23.90 9.58 5.05
C SER A 47 25.15 9.73 4.18
N GLY A 48 25.77 8.63 3.76
CA GLY A 48 26.91 8.66 2.85
C GLY A 48 26.53 9.17 1.46
N LEU A 49 25.42 8.69 0.90
CA LEU A 49 24.90 9.12 -0.41
C LEU A 49 24.61 10.62 -0.45
N THR A 50 24.06 11.17 0.63
CA THR A 50 23.68 12.58 0.75
C THR A 50 24.79 13.48 1.31
N LYS A 51 25.97 12.92 1.62
CA LYS A 51 27.08 13.63 2.29
C LYS A 51 26.66 14.29 3.62
N SER A 52 25.71 13.68 4.32
CA SER A 52 25.12 14.18 5.58
C SER A 52 25.62 13.43 6.81
N ASP A 53 26.88 12.98 6.81
CA ASP A 53 27.46 12.24 7.93
C ASP A 53 27.73 13.09 9.19
N HIS A 54 27.80 14.42 9.05
CA HIS A 54 28.03 15.34 10.16
C HIS A 54 26.90 15.39 11.21
N PRO A 55 25.60 15.49 10.85
CA PRO A 55 24.50 15.46 11.81
C PRO A 55 24.25 14.05 12.40
N THR A 56 25.08 13.66 13.38
CA THR A 56 25.01 12.36 14.07
C THR A 56 23.66 12.10 14.75
N LYS A 57 23.05 13.15 15.35
CA LYS A 57 21.74 13.04 16.01
C LYS A 57 20.61 12.64 15.05
N LEU A 58 20.65 13.12 13.80
CA LEU A 58 19.68 12.76 12.77
C LEU A 58 19.86 11.31 12.34
N LYS A 59 21.12 10.91 12.09
CA LYS A 59 21.48 9.54 11.74
C LYS A 59 21.07 8.54 12.82
N ASP A 60 21.25 8.88 14.10
CA ASP A 60 20.82 8.05 15.22
C ASP A 60 19.30 7.96 15.34
N LYS A 61 18.58 9.06 15.11
CA LYS A 61 17.11 9.04 15.04
C LYS A 61 16.64 8.12 13.91
N MET A 62 17.26 8.22 12.74
CA MET A 62 16.95 7.36 11.59
C MET A 62 17.20 5.88 11.89
N LYS A 63 18.33 5.54 12.53
CA LYS A 63 18.61 4.16 13.00
C LYS A 63 17.53 3.63 13.95
N ARG A 64 17.03 4.46 14.88
CA ARG A 64 15.95 4.07 15.79
C ARG A 64 14.65 3.78 15.06
N ILE A 65 14.30 4.61 14.06
CA ILE A 65 13.12 4.42 13.22
C ILE A 65 13.23 3.11 12.42
N CYS A 66 14.38 2.87 11.78
CA CYS A 66 14.65 1.65 11.02
C CYS A 66 14.42 0.39 11.89
N LYS A 67 15.06 0.34 13.06
CA LYS A 67 14.89 -0.77 14.03
C LYS A 67 13.45 -0.93 14.53
N GLN A 68 12.70 0.16 14.62
CA GLN A 68 11.31 0.10 15.01
C GLN A 68 10.47 -0.54 13.90
N ILE A 69 10.66 -0.13 12.64
CA ILE A 69 9.99 -0.70 11.47
C ILE A 69 10.25 -2.21 11.39
N ASP A 70 11.49 -2.67 11.56
CA ASP A 70 11.81 -4.10 11.53
C ASP A 70 11.03 -4.88 12.59
N ARG A 71 10.94 -4.35 13.83
CA ARG A 71 10.12 -4.98 14.88
C ARG A 71 8.64 -5.03 14.54
N TRP A 72 8.09 -3.99 13.91
CA TRP A 72 6.68 -4.00 13.49
C TRP A 72 6.44 -5.04 12.41
N THR A 73 7.33 -5.11 11.43
CA THR A 73 7.26 -6.13 10.36
C THR A 73 7.37 -7.54 10.94
N ASP A 74 8.32 -7.77 11.85
CA ASP A 74 8.46 -9.06 12.54
C ASP A 74 7.22 -9.42 13.36
N HIS A 75 6.61 -8.43 14.03
CA HIS A 75 5.40 -8.65 14.79
C HIS A 75 4.22 -9.02 13.86
N LEU A 76 4.05 -8.29 12.76
CA LEU A 76 3.02 -8.57 11.76
C LEU A 76 3.17 -9.99 11.19
N ASN A 77 4.38 -10.36 10.79
CA ASN A 77 4.67 -11.70 10.24
C ASN A 77 4.43 -12.84 11.24
N ARG A 78 4.39 -12.57 12.54
CA ARG A 78 4.08 -13.58 13.57
C ARG A 78 2.59 -13.74 13.84
N VAL A 79 1.77 -12.74 13.50
CA VAL A 79 0.33 -12.73 13.77
C VAL A 79 -0.52 -12.99 12.53
N THR A 80 0.08 -12.95 11.34
CA THR A 80 -0.47 -13.44 10.07
C THR A 80 -0.11 -14.90 9.84
#